data_AF-A0A5J4TX86-F1
#
_entry.id   AF-A0A5J4TX86-F1
#
_cell.length_a   1.000
_cell.length_b   1.000
_cell.length_c   1.000
_cell.angle_alpha   90.00
_cell.angle_beta   90.00
_cell.angle_gamma   90.00
#
_symmetry.space_group_name_H-M   'P 1'
#
loop_
_entity.id
_entity.type
_entity.pdbx_description
1 polymer ?
#
loop_
_entity_poly.entity_id
_entity_poly.type
_entity_poly.pdbx_seq_one_letter_code
_entity_poly.pdbx_strand_id
1 'polypeptide(L)'
;MQQRADAKSQKNEGLATFCKFILNSAFGGDILNSEKYKIADNLHAVQVDSEYCSLTLAISGDKNRGLEQRFDAVIKDVEFYNKNKGFFFSEDNQRKILGVHIEKQGLNCIALSHKNYIINDQRGDVSLVAKGVVLRQNPQINEQTFVDNIKQGTVVKVTNTILAQKNKIM
;
A
#
# COMPACT_ATOMS: atom_id res chain seq x y z
N MET A 1 7.58 2.80 21.41
CA MET A 1 6.31 2.59 20.67
C MET A 1 5.15 3.43 21.21
N GLN A 2 4.89 3.45 22.52
CA GLN A 2 3.80 4.23 23.14
C GLN A 2 3.83 5.73 22.77
N GLN A 3 4.99 6.38 22.93
CA GLN A 3 5.17 7.80 22.57
C GLN A 3 4.76 8.14 21.12
N ARG A 4 4.96 7.22 20.18
CA ARG A 4 4.53 7.41 18.79
C ARG A 4 3.01 7.31 18.64
N ALA A 5 2.38 6.40 19.38
CA ALA A 5 0.92 6.26 19.40
C ALA A 5 0.28 7.52 20.01
N ASP A 6 0.84 8.02 21.11
CA ASP A 6 0.40 9.25 21.77
C ASP A 6 0.59 10.48 20.87
N ALA A 7 1.72 10.57 20.16
CA ALA A 7 1.94 11.65 19.19
C ALA A 7 0.91 11.62 18.06
N LYS A 8 0.50 10.44 17.59
CA LYS A 8 -0.56 10.30 16.58
C LYS A 8 -1.94 10.68 17.11
N SER A 9 -2.29 10.27 18.33
CA SER A 9 -3.58 10.64 18.93
C SER A 9 -3.69 12.16 19.14
N GLN A 10 -2.56 12.82 19.43
CA GLN A 10 -2.45 14.27 19.54
C GLN A 10 -2.31 15.00 18.19
N LYS A 11 -2.38 14.28 17.06
CA LYS A 11 -2.16 14.82 15.69
C LYS A 11 -0.81 15.55 15.51
N ASN A 12 0.19 15.22 16.30
CA ASN A 12 1.54 15.77 16.20
C ASN A 12 2.36 14.97 15.16
N GLU A 13 2.25 15.36 13.89
CA GLU A 13 2.89 14.64 12.78
C GLU A 13 4.42 14.65 12.86
N GLY A 14 5.01 15.75 13.35
CA GLY A 14 6.46 15.89 13.50
C GLY A 14 7.03 14.88 14.49
N LEU A 15 6.46 14.84 15.70
CA LEU A 15 6.86 13.88 16.74
C LEU A 15 6.57 12.43 16.33
N ALA A 16 5.41 12.18 15.69
CA ALA A 16 5.08 10.85 15.18
C ALA A 16 6.08 10.36 14.12
N THR A 17 6.59 11.27 13.29
CA THR A 17 7.62 10.99 12.27
C THR A 17 8.98 10.77 12.91
N PHE A 18 9.38 11.60 13.87
CA PHE A 18 10.63 11.44 14.62
C PHE A 18 10.67 10.09 15.36
N CYS A 19 9.63 9.75 16.12
CA CYS A 19 9.56 8.46 16.79
C CYS A 19 9.57 7.28 15.81
N LYS A 20 8.98 7.44 14.61
CA LYS A 20 9.05 6.41 13.55
C LYS A 20 10.50 6.22 13.07
N PHE A 21 11.24 7.31 12.87
CA PHE A 21 12.63 7.26 12.44
C PHE A 21 13.49 6.49 13.44
N ILE A 22 13.43 6.85 14.73
CA ILE A 22 14.18 6.18 15.80
C ILE A 22 13.86 4.69 15.86
N LEU A 23 12.58 4.32 15.75
CA LEU A 23 12.17 2.91 15.73
C LEU A 23 12.74 2.17 14.52
N ASN A 24 12.65 2.74 13.32
CA ASN A 24 13.14 2.08 12.11
C ASN A 24 14.67 1.92 12.10
N SER A 25 15.41 2.91 12.63
CA SER A 25 16.87 2.86 12.72
C SER A 25 17.38 1.76 13.67
N ALA A 26 16.55 1.30 14.62
CA ALA A 26 16.90 0.22 15.53
C ALA A 26 16.74 -1.20 14.92
N PHE A 27 16.10 -1.34 13.75
CA PHE A 27 15.72 -2.64 13.14
C PHE A 27 16.41 -2.91 11.78
N GLY A 28 17.48 -2.20 11.44
CA GLY A 28 18.07 -2.16 10.09
C GLY A 28 18.74 -3.43 9.54
N GLY A 29 18.52 -4.61 10.12
CA GLY A 29 19.09 -5.87 9.66
C GLY A 29 18.09 -7.00 9.78
N ASP A 30 17.33 -7.26 8.72
CA ASP A 30 17.04 -8.61 8.21
C ASP A 30 16.08 -8.52 7.01
N ILE A 31 16.55 -9.03 5.88
CA ILE A 31 15.89 -9.06 4.56
C ILE A 31 15.09 -10.35 4.43
N LEU A 32 13.93 -10.33 3.75
CA LEU A 32 13.33 -11.55 3.20
C LEU A 32 12.89 -11.41 1.73
N ASN A 33 12.92 -12.60 1.11
CA ASN A 33 13.06 -13.06 -0.27
C ASN A 33 11.94 -12.64 -1.25
N SER A 34 12.30 -12.38 -2.52
CA SER A 34 11.39 -11.92 -3.60
C SER A 34 10.72 -13.05 -4.39
N GLU A 35 10.48 -14.21 -3.77
CA GLU A 35 9.77 -15.31 -4.43
C GLU A 35 8.28 -14.99 -4.64
N LYS A 36 7.74 -15.40 -5.79
CA LYS A 36 6.32 -15.21 -6.13
C LYS A 36 5.48 -16.17 -5.32
N TYR A 37 4.97 -15.74 -4.16
CA TYR A 37 4.08 -16.55 -3.34
C TYR A 37 2.65 -16.53 -3.88
N LYS A 38 2.13 -17.69 -4.30
CA LYS A 38 0.69 -17.94 -4.38
C LYS A 38 0.21 -18.19 -2.96
N ILE A 39 -0.37 -17.18 -2.32
CA ILE A 39 -0.76 -17.22 -0.90
C ILE A 39 -2.02 -18.08 -0.70
N ALA A 40 -2.96 -18.02 -1.65
CA ALA A 40 -4.13 -18.88 -1.74
C ALA A 40 -4.64 -18.92 -3.20
N ASP A 41 -5.54 -19.85 -3.53
CA ASP A 41 -6.06 -20.01 -4.90
C ASP A 41 -6.67 -18.74 -5.50
N ASN A 42 -7.29 -17.92 -4.66
CA ASN A 42 -7.98 -16.69 -5.05
C ASN A 42 -7.27 -15.42 -4.54
N LEU A 43 -6.01 -15.51 -4.13
CA LEU A 43 -5.23 -14.40 -3.58
C LEU A 43 -3.86 -14.31 -4.26
N HIS A 44 -3.62 -13.19 -4.94
CA HIS A 44 -2.38 -12.97 -5.68
C HIS A 44 -1.65 -11.73 -5.14
N ALA A 45 -0.35 -11.87 -4.85
CA ALA A 45 0.49 -10.74 -4.50
C ALA A 45 0.85 -9.94 -5.77
N VAL A 46 0.37 -8.70 -5.84
CA VAL A 46 0.69 -7.78 -6.95
C VAL A 46 2.04 -7.13 -6.71
N GLN A 47 2.28 -6.67 -5.48
CA GLN A 47 3.55 -6.05 -5.10
C GLN A 47 3.86 -6.29 -3.62
N VAL A 48 5.14 -6.49 -3.34
CA VAL A 48 5.73 -6.48 -1.99
C VAL A 48 6.72 -5.33 -1.92
N ASP A 49 6.57 -4.42 -0.97
CA ASP A 49 7.53 -3.35 -0.70
C ASP A 49 8.14 -3.51 0.69
N SER A 50 9.38 -3.99 0.72
CA SER A 50 10.12 -4.31 1.94
C SER A 50 10.49 -3.08 2.77
N GLU A 51 10.60 -1.89 2.17
CA GLU A 51 10.92 -0.64 2.90
C GLU A 51 9.80 -0.19 3.84
N TYR A 52 8.57 -0.64 3.58
CA TYR A 52 7.39 -0.29 4.39
C TYR A 52 6.65 -1.52 4.92
N CYS A 53 7.20 -2.73 4.72
CA CYS A 53 6.52 -4.00 4.95
C CYS A 53 5.07 -3.97 4.41
N SER A 54 4.87 -3.42 3.21
CA SER A 54 3.55 -3.29 2.61
C SER A 54 3.34 -4.32 1.51
N LEU A 55 2.10 -4.80 1.41
CA LEU A 55 1.69 -5.84 0.49
C LEU A 55 0.43 -5.38 -0.25
N THR A 56 0.50 -5.34 -1.58
CA THR A 56 -0.66 -5.10 -2.43
C THR A 56 -1.18 -6.45 -2.94
N LEU A 57 -2.43 -6.76 -2.62
CA LEU A 57 -3.07 -8.04 -2.93
C LEU A 57 -4.22 -7.83 -3.92
N ALA A 58 -4.29 -8.72 -4.91
CA ALA A 58 -5.47 -8.90 -5.74
C ALA A 58 -6.28 -10.08 -5.18
N ILE A 59 -7.54 -9.83 -4.85
CA ILE A 59 -8.45 -10.80 -4.26
C ILE A 59 -9.52 -11.14 -5.31
N SER A 60 -9.59 -12.41 -5.71
CA SER A 60 -10.68 -12.92 -6.53
C SER A 60 -11.87 -13.23 -5.62
N GLY A 61 -12.69 -12.21 -5.37
CA GLY A 61 -13.87 -12.31 -4.52
C GLY A 61 -15.15 -12.68 -5.26
N ASP A 62 -16.27 -12.63 -4.54
CA ASP A 62 -17.60 -12.79 -5.10
C ASP A 62 -17.98 -11.53 -5.90
N LYS A 63 -18.40 -11.73 -7.16
CA LYS A 63 -18.88 -10.69 -8.06
C LYS A 63 -20.15 -9.98 -7.59
N ASN A 64 -20.91 -10.60 -6.69
CA ASN A 64 -22.16 -10.03 -6.15
C ASN A 64 -21.92 -9.19 -4.88
N ARG A 65 -20.69 -9.16 -4.36
CA ARG A 65 -20.30 -8.40 -3.17
C ARG A 65 -19.34 -7.28 -3.57
N GLY A 66 -19.35 -6.18 -2.84
CA GLY A 66 -18.45 -5.06 -3.08
C GLY A 66 -17.04 -5.29 -2.51
N LEU A 67 -16.24 -4.22 -2.49
CA LEU A 67 -14.84 -4.24 -2.02
C LEU A 67 -14.69 -4.48 -0.51
N GLU A 68 -15.77 -4.32 0.24
CA GLU A 68 -15.86 -4.57 1.67
C GLU A 68 -15.65 -6.05 2.03
N GLN A 69 -15.82 -6.96 1.07
CA GLN A 69 -15.64 -8.41 1.30
C GLN A 69 -14.22 -8.78 1.73
N ARG A 70 -13.20 -8.01 1.32
CA ARG A 70 -11.79 -8.15 1.78
C ARG A 70 -11.33 -9.62 1.76
N PHE A 71 -10.71 -10.08 2.86
CA PHE A 71 -10.26 -11.45 3.01
C PHE A 71 -11.40 -12.44 3.16
N ASP A 72 -12.57 -12.03 3.63
CA ASP A 72 -13.73 -12.91 3.86
C ASP A 72 -14.14 -13.67 2.59
N ALA A 73 -13.78 -13.17 1.42
CA ALA A 73 -14.04 -13.81 0.13
C ALA A 73 -13.12 -15.02 -0.17
N VAL A 74 -11.97 -15.11 0.49
CA VAL A 74 -10.94 -16.13 0.20
C VAL A 74 -10.58 -16.98 1.41
N ILE A 75 -11.05 -16.61 2.60
CA ILE A 75 -10.92 -17.43 3.81
C ILE A 75 -11.72 -18.72 3.65
N LYS A 76 -11.04 -19.86 3.78
CA LYS A 76 -11.67 -21.20 3.76
C LYS A 76 -12.24 -21.60 5.13
N ASP A 77 -11.51 -21.30 6.21
CA ASP A 77 -11.92 -21.58 7.58
C ASP A 77 -12.40 -20.30 8.27
N VAL A 78 -13.71 -20.08 8.19
CA VAL A 78 -14.37 -18.87 8.69
C VAL A 78 -14.38 -18.82 10.22
N GLU A 79 -14.50 -19.97 10.91
CA GLU A 79 -14.51 -20.03 12.37
C GLU A 79 -13.13 -19.67 12.93
N PHE A 80 -12.07 -20.28 12.39
CA PHE A 80 -10.70 -19.96 12.77
C PHE A 80 -10.39 -18.49 12.49
N TYR A 81 -10.76 -17.98 11.31
CA TYR A 81 -10.51 -16.57 10.98
C TYR A 81 -11.26 -15.63 11.92
N ASN A 82 -12.56 -15.85 12.18
CA ASN A 82 -13.33 -15.00 13.08
C ASN A 82 -12.80 -15.02 14.52
N LYS A 83 -12.31 -16.19 14.99
CA LYS A 83 -11.69 -16.33 16.30
C LYS A 83 -10.36 -15.55 16.42
N ASN A 84 -9.59 -15.44 15.34
CA ASN A 84 -8.22 -14.93 15.37
C ASN A 84 -8.02 -13.54 14.74
N LYS A 85 -8.94 -13.05 13.91
CA LYS A 85 -8.77 -11.81 13.14
C LYS A 85 -8.47 -10.58 14.02
N GLY A 86 -9.00 -10.53 15.25
CA GLY A 86 -8.74 -9.45 16.21
C GLY A 86 -7.29 -9.37 16.71
N PHE A 87 -6.49 -10.44 16.54
CA PHE A 87 -5.05 -10.37 16.82
C PHE A 87 -4.33 -9.48 15.80
N PHE A 88 -4.76 -9.50 14.54
CA PHE A 88 -4.09 -8.81 13.43
C PHE A 88 -4.77 -7.49 13.06
N PHE A 89 -6.10 -7.45 13.01
CA PHE A 89 -6.87 -6.27 12.60
C PHE A 89 -7.42 -5.54 13.82
N SER A 90 -7.53 -4.21 13.70
CA SER A 90 -8.21 -3.38 14.70
C SER A 90 -9.70 -3.28 14.36
N GLU A 91 -10.57 -3.37 15.38
CA GLU A 91 -12.02 -3.28 15.21
C GLU A 91 -12.50 -1.87 14.83
N ASP A 92 -11.75 -0.85 15.25
CA ASP A 92 -12.03 0.59 15.06
C ASP A 92 -11.32 1.20 13.85
N ASN A 93 -10.77 0.36 12.96
CA ASN A 93 -9.89 0.76 11.85
C ASN A 93 -8.63 1.55 12.29
N GLN A 94 -8.25 1.56 13.58
CA GLN A 94 -7.00 2.17 14.01
C GLN A 94 -5.80 1.28 13.66
N ARG A 95 -4.61 1.89 13.67
CA ARG A 95 -3.36 1.16 13.45
C ARG A 95 -2.95 0.46 14.75
N LYS A 96 -2.95 -0.87 14.73
CA LYS A 96 -2.46 -1.71 15.83
C LYS A 96 -0.95 -1.96 15.68
N ILE A 97 -0.23 -1.97 16.80
CA ILE A 97 1.18 -2.37 16.83
C ILE A 97 1.29 -3.85 16.43
N LEU A 98 2.20 -4.16 15.50
CA LEU A 98 2.36 -5.50 14.90
C LEU A 98 1.07 -6.07 14.26
N GLY A 99 0.07 -5.21 14.02
CA GLY A 99 -1.16 -5.57 13.33
C GLY A 99 -1.09 -5.21 11.85
N VAL A 100 -2.01 -5.80 11.09
CA VAL A 100 -2.25 -5.48 9.69
C VAL A 100 -3.26 -4.35 9.61
N HIS A 101 -2.92 -3.30 8.87
CA HIS A 101 -3.80 -2.18 8.62
C HIS A 101 -3.99 -2.00 7.12
N ILE A 102 -5.24 -1.97 6.68
CA ILE A 102 -5.60 -1.79 5.28
C ILE A 102 -5.48 -0.30 4.95
N GLU A 103 -4.41 0.08 4.25
CA GLU A 103 -4.18 1.49 3.91
C GLU A 103 -5.08 1.97 2.77
N LYS A 104 -5.34 1.12 1.77
CA LYS A 104 -6.15 1.43 0.58
C LYS A 104 -6.84 0.18 0.05
N GLN A 105 -7.98 0.38 -0.60
CA GLN A 105 -8.73 -0.63 -1.33
C GLN A 105 -9.19 -0.05 -2.67
N GLY A 106 -9.27 -0.86 -3.71
CA GLY A 106 -9.73 -0.44 -5.03
C GLY A 106 -10.25 -1.62 -5.85
N LEU A 107 -10.94 -1.30 -6.94
CA LEU A 107 -11.54 -2.26 -7.87
C LEU A 107 -10.49 -2.98 -8.70
N ASN A 108 -9.50 -2.23 -9.17
CA ASN A 108 -8.42 -2.75 -9.98
C ASN A 108 -7.10 -2.06 -9.63
N CYS A 109 -6.02 -2.73 -10.01
CA CYS A 109 -4.66 -2.24 -9.86
C CYS A 109 -3.93 -2.42 -11.19
N ILE A 110 -3.30 -1.36 -11.68
CA ILE A 110 -2.45 -1.38 -12.88
C ILE A 110 -1.02 -1.11 -12.42
N ALA A 111 -0.19 -2.15 -12.42
CA ALA A 111 1.20 -2.07 -12.00
C ALA A 111 2.14 -2.19 -13.21
N LEU A 112 2.95 -1.15 -13.45
CA LEU A 112 3.97 -1.15 -14.51
C LEU A 112 5.27 -1.78 -14.03
N SER A 113 5.67 -1.47 -12.80
CA SER A 113 6.89 -1.95 -12.17
C SER A 113 6.81 -1.78 -10.66
N HIS A 114 7.81 -2.29 -9.94
CA HIS A 114 7.91 -2.12 -8.50
C HIS A 114 7.78 -0.63 -8.11
N LYS A 115 6.83 -0.33 -7.22
CA LYS A 115 6.55 1.01 -6.68
C LYS A 115 6.01 2.01 -7.74
N ASN A 116 5.55 1.52 -8.88
CA ASN A 116 4.92 2.30 -9.95
C ASN A 116 3.60 1.62 -10.34
N TYR A 117 2.52 2.03 -9.68
CA TYR A 117 1.20 1.44 -9.85
C TYR A 117 0.08 2.45 -9.61
N ILE A 118 -1.10 2.12 -10.14
CA ILE A 118 -2.34 2.85 -9.94
C ILE A 118 -3.37 1.91 -9.32
N ILE A 119 -4.10 2.40 -8.33
CA ILE A 119 -5.27 1.74 -7.75
C ILE A 119 -6.47 2.64 -8.01
N ASN A 120 -7.47 2.15 -8.74
CA ASN A 120 -8.71 2.88 -8.95
C ASN A 120 -9.75 2.42 -7.95
N ASP A 121 -10.41 3.38 -7.30
CA ASP A 121 -11.48 3.08 -6.36
C ASP A 121 -12.87 3.05 -7.03
N GLN A 122 -13.90 2.73 -6.25
CA GLN A 122 -15.29 2.69 -6.74
C GLN A 122 -15.89 4.07 -7.07
N ARG A 123 -15.31 5.15 -6.55
CA ARG A 123 -15.81 6.52 -6.68
C ARG A 123 -15.19 7.25 -7.88
N GLY A 124 -14.25 6.61 -8.57
CA GLY A 124 -13.47 7.20 -9.65
C GLY A 124 -12.22 7.94 -9.16
N ASP A 125 -11.91 7.88 -7.87
CA ASP A 125 -10.65 8.40 -7.36
C ASP A 125 -9.50 7.45 -7.71
N VAL A 126 -8.43 8.05 -8.22
CA VAL A 126 -7.24 7.34 -8.71
C VAL A 126 -6.12 7.53 -7.69
N SER A 127 -5.71 6.44 -7.05
CA SER A 127 -4.53 6.41 -6.19
C SER A 127 -3.30 6.04 -7.00
N LEU A 128 -2.58 7.06 -7.46
CA LEU A 128 -1.34 6.89 -8.20
C LEU A 128 -0.12 6.86 -7.27
N VAL A 129 0.70 5.83 -7.42
CA VAL A 129 1.98 5.68 -6.73
C VAL A 129 3.08 5.54 -7.78
N ALA A 130 3.94 6.54 -7.88
CA ALA A 130 5.15 6.50 -8.72
C ALA A 130 6.35 6.98 -7.89
N LYS A 131 7.11 6.02 -7.34
CA LYS A 131 8.28 6.35 -6.51
C LYS A 131 9.41 6.89 -7.38
N GLY A 132 10.08 7.91 -6.84
CA GLY A 132 11.13 8.62 -7.57
C GLY A 132 10.59 9.58 -8.64
N VAL A 133 9.28 9.85 -8.70
CA VAL A 133 8.69 10.83 -9.63
C VAL A 133 7.97 11.94 -8.86
N VAL A 134 8.27 13.19 -9.19
CA VAL A 134 7.52 14.34 -8.69
C VAL A 134 6.28 14.52 -9.56
N LEU A 135 5.15 13.93 -9.14
CA LEU A 135 3.91 13.92 -9.93
C LEU A 135 3.40 15.31 -10.34
N ARG A 136 3.60 16.32 -9.49
CA ARG A 136 3.21 17.70 -9.81
C ARG A 136 3.98 18.29 -11.00
N GLN A 137 5.20 17.81 -11.26
CA GLN A 137 6.02 18.20 -12.40
C GLN A 137 5.73 17.34 -13.63
N ASN A 138 5.00 16.23 -13.45
CA ASN A 138 4.72 15.24 -14.48
C ASN A 138 3.20 14.97 -14.57
N PRO A 139 2.37 15.99 -14.87
CA PRO A 139 0.92 15.82 -14.92
C PRO A 139 0.44 14.89 -16.05
N GLN A 140 1.30 14.59 -17.03
CA GLN A 140 1.05 13.61 -18.07
C GLN A 140 0.99 12.16 -17.56
N ILE A 141 1.36 11.90 -16.30
CA ILE A 141 1.30 10.56 -15.71
C ILE A 141 -0.09 10.34 -15.10
N ASN A 142 -0.90 9.54 -15.77
CA ASN A 142 -2.24 9.14 -15.34
C ASN A 142 -2.53 7.67 -15.70
N GLU A 143 -3.76 7.22 -15.47
CA GLU A 143 -4.19 5.85 -15.77
C GLU A 143 -4.00 5.46 -17.24
N GLN A 144 -4.40 6.34 -18.16
CA GLN A 144 -4.28 6.07 -19.60
C GLN A 144 -2.82 5.90 -20.00
N THR A 145 -1.93 6.70 -19.43
CA THR A 145 -0.48 6.58 -19.62
C THR A 145 0.04 5.19 -19.22
N PHE A 146 -0.47 4.63 -18.13
CA PHE A 146 -0.11 3.27 -17.69
C PHE A 146 -0.65 2.21 -18.65
N VAL A 147 -1.91 2.35 -19.08
CA VAL A 147 -2.54 1.45 -20.03
C VAL A 147 -1.82 1.44 -21.38
N ASP A 148 -1.45 2.61 -21.90
CA ASP A 148 -0.76 2.78 -23.17
C ASP A 148 0.65 2.19 -23.12
N ASN A 149 1.38 2.40 -22.00
CA ASN A 149 2.69 1.77 -21.82
C ASN A 149 2.63 0.25 -21.89
N ILE A 150 1.58 -0.37 -21.34
CA ILE A 150 1.40 -1.84 -21.39
C ILE A 150 0.97 -2.30 -22.78
N LYS A 151 -0.04 -1.65 -23.37
CA LYS A 151 -0.67 -2.10 -24.62
C LYS A 151 0.14 -1.76 -25.86
N GLN A 152 0.76 -0.59 -25.87
CA GLN A 152 1.41 -0.01 -27.04
C GLN A 152 2.94 0.02 -26.91
N GLY A 153 3.49 -0.30 -25.72
CA GLY A 153 4.93 -0.25 -25.47
C GLY A 153 5.50 1.17 -25.47
N THR A 154 4.67 2.17 -25.17
CA THR A 154 5.11 3.57 -25.15
C THR A 154 6.12 3.83 -24.04
N VAL A 155 7.06 4.74 -24.31
CA VAL A 155 8.06 5.20 -23.33
C VAL A 155 7.72 6.62 -22.91
N VAL A 156 7.45 6.81 -21.63
CA VAL A 156 7.14 8.12 -21.05
C VAL A 156 8.36 8.63 -20.30
N LYS A 157 8.87 9.78 -20.75
CA LYS A 157 9.97 10.47 -20.09
C LYS A 157 9.42 11.32 -18.94
N VAL A 158 10.10 11.29 -17.81
CA VAL A 158 9.75 12.05 -16.61
C VAL A 158 10.85 13.06 -16.31
N THR A 159 10.46 14.24 -15.83
CA THR A 159 11.38 15.30 -15.42
C THR A 159 11.25 15.48 -13.91
N ASN A 160 12.34 15.31 -13.18
CA ASN A 160 12.43 15.66 -11.77
C ASN A 160 13.47 16.77 -11.63
N THR A 161 13.02 18.01 -11.43
CA THR A 161 13.95 19.13 -11.29
C THR A 161 14.51 19.25 -9.87
N ILE A 162 13.97 18.51 -8.89
CA ILE A 162 14.38 18.60 -7.50
C ILE A 162 14.38 17.22 -6.83
N LEU A 163 15.52 16.81 -6.25
CA LEU A 163 15.60 15.75 -5.24
C LEU A 163 15.13 16.28 -3.86
N ALA A 164 14.03 17.03 -3.80
CA ALA A 164 13.56 17.60 -2.54
C ALA A 164 12.61 16.65 -1.82
N GLN A 165 12.93 16.39 -0.56
CA GLN A 165 12.05 15.71 0.38
C GLN A 165 10.73 16.48 0.50
N LYS A 166 9.62 15.73 0.52
CA LYS A 166 8.26 16.27 0.62
C LYS A 166 8.16 17.23 1.81
N ASN A 167 7.72 18.48 1.55
CA ASN A 167 7.34 19.52 2.51
C ASN A 167 8.41 20.47 3.10
N LYS A 168 9.48 20.84 2.38
CA LYS A 168 10.34 21.99 2.74
C LYS A 168 10.89 21.98 4.20
N ILE A 169 11.13 20.82 4.79
CA ILE A 169 11.81 20.75 6.09
C ILE A 169 13.27 20.41 5.80
N MET A 170 14.13 21.41 6.00
CA MET A 170 15.55 21.24 6.27
C MET A 170 15.76 21.55 7.74
#